data_AF-A0A929NUT9-F1
#
_entry.id   AF-A0A929NUT9-F1
#
_cell.length_a   1.000
_cell.length_b   1.000
_cell.length_c   1.000
_cell.angle_alpha   90.00
_cell.angle_beta   90.00
_cell.angle_gamma   90.00
#
_symmetry.space_group_name_H-M   'P 1'
#
loop_
_entity.id
_entity.type
_entity.pdbx_description
1 polymer ?
#
loop_
_entity_poly.entity_id
_entity_poly.type
_entity_poly.pdbx_seq_one_letter_code
_entity_poly.pdbx_strand_id
1 'polypeptide(L)'
;MKTTIKATILLVLTGLVSACSYNDPLIVDKNWVPKRMVGYISQLEPGYYGSKLTRVVFKNGKEMKADLVELQFIGQLAARDKPPFNIFSGRRCHGCESNLSIYIHSPGDGRLKKKAPRYRYPGSVFSHVNGALVEESRAFFGDCLAGRSAGIVVWFVRSRLDRPNWVKTVEIVESTGTSLDVSEIDAPVPPIEATLKLVEEERCREIPKRLMSTEP
;
A
#
# COMPACT_ATOMS: atom_id res chain seq x y z
N MET A 1 70.78 15.14 -7.15
CA MET A 1 69.48 15.60 -7.69
C MET A 1 68.38 14.66 -7.20
N LYS A 2 67.50 15.21 -6.35
CA LYS A 2 66.14 14.83 -5.95
C LYS A 2 65.72 13.34 -6.00
N THR A 3 65.71 12.71 -4.84
CA THR A 3 64.97 11.47 -4.51
C THR A 3 63.50 11.81 -4.25
N THR A 4 62.57 11.24 -4.99
CA THR A 4 61.12 11.49 -4.83
C THR A 4 60.47 10.29 -4.13
N ILE A 5 60.10 10.46 -2.86
CA ILE A 5 59.32 9.48 -2.10
C ILE A 5 57.84 9.69 -2.47
N LYS A 6 57.22 8.71 -3.13
CA LYS A 6 55.77 8.70 -3.35
C LYS A 6 55.09 8.18 -2.08
N ALA A 7 54.45 9.08 -1.34
CA ALA A 7 53.56 8.72 -0.23
C ALA A 7 52.20 8.30 -0.81
N THR A 8 51.86 7.02 -0.66
CA THR A 8 50.52 6.49 -0.96
C THR A 8 49.61 6.80 0.23
N ILE A 9 48.75 7.80 0.08
CA ILE A 9 47.69 8.10 1.06
C ILE A 9 46.59 7.06 0.87
N LEU A 10 46.48 6.15 1.84
CA LEU A 10 45.37 5.20 1.93
C LEU A 10 44.15 5.94 2.50
N LEU A 11 43.26 6.38 1.63
CA LEU A 11 42.00 7.01 2.02
C LEU A 11 41.02 5.91 2.49
N VAL A 12 41.03 5.63 3.80
CA VAL A 12 40.01 4.78 4.42
C VAL A 12 38.74 5.62 4.52
N LEU A 13 37.90 5.57 3.49
CA LEU A 13 36.50 5.98 3.60
C LEU A 13 35.82 4.98 4.52
N THR A 14 35.77 5.28 5.81
CA THR A 14 34.75 4.73 6.71
C THR A 14 33.41 5.29 6.27
N GLY A 15 32.84 4.68 5.23
CA GLY A 15 31.43 4.85 4.93
C GLY A 15 30.65 4.39 6.16
N LEU A 16 30.10 5.34 6.89
CA LEU A 16 28.99 5.12 7.82
C LEU A 16 27.86 4.51 6.98
N VAL A 17 27.85 3.18 6.90
CA VAL A 17 26.64 2.45 6.54
C VAL A 17 25.69 2.77 7.68
N SER A 18 24.81 3.76 7.45
CA SER A 18 23.65 3.99 8.30
C SER A 18 22.96 2.63 8.43
N ALA A 19 23.08 2.02 9.60
CA ALA A 19 22.35 0.82 9.93
C ALA A 19 20.88 1.24 9.98
N CYS A 20 20.20 1.18 8.83
CA CYS A 20 18.79 1.49 8.73
C CYS A 20 18.07 0.68 9.79
N SER A 21 17.45 1.42 10.72
CA SER A 21 16.77 0.95 11.91
C SER A 21 15.96 -0.32 11.64
N TYR A 22 16.29 -1.40 12.34
CA TYR A 22 15.69 -2.74 12.21
C TYR A 22 14.22 -2.81 12.66
N ASN A 23 13.60 -1.69 13.05
CA ASN A 23 12.26 -1.60 13.61
C ASN A 23 11.47 -0.52 12.87
N ASP A 24 10.83 -0.90 11.77
CA ASP A 24 9.77 -0.07 11.19
C ASP A 24 8.59 -0.05 12.18
N PRO A 25 8.24 1.11 12.79
CA PRO A 25 7.23 1.20 13.84
C PRO A 25 5.82 0.87 13.36
N LEU A 26 5.59 0.90 12.03
CA LEU A 26 4.29 0.60 11.43
C LEU A 26 4.13 -0.88 11.05
N ILE A 27 5.16 -1.70 11.29
CA ILE A 27 5.09 -3.16 11.14
C ILE A 27 4.73 -3.77 12.49
N VAL A 28 3.43 -4.05 12.66
CA VAL A 28 2.85 -4.54 13.91
C VAL A 28 3.30 -5.98 14.24
N ASP A 29 3.55 -6.82 13.24
CA ASP A 29 4.12 -8.16 13.44
C ASP A 29 5.01 -8.58 12.26
N LYS A 30 6.32 -8.61 12.52
CA LYS A 30 7.36 -8.97 11.56
C LYS A 30 7.21 -10.39 11.02
N ASN A 31 6.60 -11.31 11.77
CA ASN A 31 6.37 -12.69 11.33
C ASN A 31 5.43 -12.77 10.13
N TRP A 32 4.56 -11.77 9.98
CA TRP A 32 3.56 -11.67 8.91
C TRP A 32 3.96 -10.69 7.80
N VAL A 33 5.21 -10.24 7.78
CA VAL A 33 5.78 -9.56 6.62
C VAL A 33 6.06 -10.60 5.53
N PRO A 34 5.70 -10.35 4.26
CA PRO A 34 6.06 -11.23 3.16
C PRO A 34 7.57 -11.41 3.04
N LYS A 35 8.03 -12.66 3.06
CA LYS A 35 9.39 -13.05 2.70
C LYS A 35 9.53 -13.18 1.19
N ARG A 36 8.49 -13.66 0.52
CA ARG A 36 8.47 -13.90 -0.93
C ARG A 36 7.04 -13.83 -1.47
N MET A 37 6.88 -13.23 -2.64
CA MET A 37 5.63 -13.26 -3.41
C MET A 37 5.94 -13.80 -4.80
N VAL A 38 5.20 -14.84 -5.22
CA VAL A 38 5.40 -15.50 -6.52
C VAL A 38 4.09 -15.52 -7.28
N GLY A 39 4.07 -14.87 -8.44
CA GLY A 39 2.95 -14.94 -9.38
C GLY A 39 3.04 -16.21 -10.23
N TYR A 40 1.91 -16.89 -10.39
CA TYR A 40 1.75 -18.05 -11.25
C TYR A 40 0.65 -17.75 -12.26
N ILE A 41 0.90 -18.12 -13.50
CA ILE A 41 -0.13 -18.23 -14.52
C ILE A 41 -0.45 -19.72 -14.57
N SER A 42 -1.66 -20.12 -14.14
CA SER A 42 -2.07 -21.50 -14.41
C SER A 42 -2.19 -21.66 -15.92
N GLN A 43 -1.57 -22.67 -16.51
CA GLN A 43 -1.80 -23.03 -17.91
C GLN A 43 -2.86 -24.12 -17.90
N LEU A 44 -4.00 -23.88 -18.55
CA LEU A 44 -5.09 -24.84 -18.65
C LEU A 44 -4.87 -25.76 -19.85
N GLU A 45 -4.42 -25.21 -20.98
CA GLU A 45 -4.02 -25.91 -22.21
C GLU A 45 -2.88 -25.15 -22.91
N PRO A 46 -2.14 -25.73 -23.87
CA PRO A 46 -1.23 -24.98 -24.75
C PRO A 46 -1.93 -23.77 -25.37
N GLY A 47 -1.49 -22.55 -25.02
CA GLY A 47 -2.10 -21.31 -25.47
C GLY A 47 -3.27 -20.78 -24.61
N TYR A 48 -3.82 -21.58 -23.69
CA TYR A 48 -4.87 -21.15 -22.76
C TYR A 48 -4.33 -20.98 -21.35
N TYR A 49 -4.21 -19.72 -20.93
CA TYR A 49 -3.79 -19.35 -19.59
C TYR A 49 -5.01 -19.19 -18.68
N GLY A 50 -5.08 -20.01 -17.64
CA GLY A 50 -6.06 -19.93 -16.56
C GLY A 50 -5.81 -18.79 -15.58
N SER A 51 -6.49 -18.86 -14.44
CA SER A 51 -6.43 -17.84 -13.39
C SER A 51 -4.99 -17.57 -12.94
N LYS A 52 -4.60 -16.29 -12.93
CA LYS A 52 -3.32 -15.87 -12.32
C LYS A 52 -3.49 -15.78 -10.81
N LEU A 53 -2.59 -16.46 -10.10
CA LEU A 53 -2.57 -16.54 -8.65
C LEU A 53 -1.22 -16.04 -8.14
N THR A 54 -1.22 -15.25 -7.08
CA THR A 54 -0.02 -14.93 -6.34
C THR A 54 0.02 -15.75 -5.06
N ARG A 55 1.14 -16.44 -4.82
CA ARG A 55 1.42 -17.07 -3.53
C ARG A 55 2.30 -16.12 -2.70
N VAL A 56 1.83 -15.77 -1.52
CA VAL A 56 2.56 -15.00 -0.53
C VAL A 56 3.11 -15.95 0.53
N VAL A 57 4.42 -15.95 0.73
CA VAL A 57 5.11 -16.71 1.78
C VAL A 57 5.60 -15.71 2.81
N PHE A 58 5.15 -15.84 4.05
CA PHE A 58 5.48 -14.94 5.16
C PHE A 58 6.77 -15.36 5.86
N LYS A 59 7.35 -14.46 6.67
CA LYS A 59 8.60 -14.75 7.42
C LYS A 59 8.45 -15.91 8.41
N ASN A 60 7.26 -16.13 8.95
CA ASN A 60 6.95 -17.31 9.78
C ASN A 60 6.74 -18.63 9.00
N GLY A 61 6.95 -18.63 7.68
CA GLY A 61 6.79 -19.81 6.84
C GLY A 61 5.34 -20.14 6.46
N LYS A 62 4.34 -19.43 7.02
CA LYS A 62 2.95 -19.59 6.58
C LYS A 62 2.76 -19.00 5.18
N GLU A 63 1.73 -19.48 4.49
CA GLU A 63 1.42 -19.08 3.13
C GLU A 63 -0.03 -18.59 3.00
N MET A 64 -0.24 -17.67 2.06
CA MET A 64 -1.56 -17.25 1.61
C MET A 64 -1.60 -17.22 0.08
N LYS A 65 -2.72 -17.62 -0.51
CA LYS A 65 -2.99 -17.44 -1.94
C LYS A 65 -3.77 -16.14 -2.15
N ALA A 66 -3.48 -15.44 -3.24
CA ALA A 66 -4.21 -14.26 -3.69
C ALA A 66 -4.56 -14.40 -5.17
N ASP A 67 -5.78 -14.03 -5.55
CA ASP A 67 -6.24 -14.06 -6.94
C ASP A 67 -5.94 -12.76 -7.66
N LEU A 68 -4.82 -12.15 -7.30
CA LEU A 68 -4.38 -10.85 -7.76
C LEU A 68 -3.02 -10.99 -8.45
N VAL A 69 -2.72 -10.05 -9.33
CA VAL A 69 -1.44 -9.91 -10.02
C VAL A 69 -0.75 -8.63 -9.58
N GLU A 70 0.56 -8.53 -9.84
CA GLU A 70 1.37 -7.36 -9.44
C GLU A 70 1.24 -7.05 -7.94
N LEU A 71 1.09 -8.09 -7.12
CA LEU A 71 0.88 -7.92 -5.69
C LEU A 71 2.15 -7.37 -5.02
N GLN A 72 2.01 -6.26 -4.31
CA GLN A 72 3.09 -5.66 -3.52
C GLN A 72 2.60 -5.41 -2.10
N PHE A 73 3.49 -5.57 -1.13
CA PHE A 73 3.22 -5.30 0.27
C PHE A 73 3.55 -3.85 0.60
N ILE A 74 2.65 -3.19 1.34
CA ILE A 74 2.76 -1.77 1.72
C ILE A 74 2.99 -1.63 3.22
N GLY A 75 2.23 -2.35 4.04
CA GLY A 75 2.24 -2.17 5.49
C GLY A 75 1.27 -3.09 6.21
N GLN A 76 1.01 -2.81 7.49
CA GLN A 76 0.11 -3.60 8.33
C GLN A 76 -0.79 -2.72 9.19
N LEU A 77 -1.96 -3.25 9.53
CA LEU A 77 -2.81 -2.78 10.62
C LEU A 77 -2.87 -3.87 11.69
N ALA A 78 -2.89 -3.47 12.96
CA ALA A 78 -3.03 -4.39 14.07
C ALA A 78 -4.36 -5.17 13.97
N ALA A 79 -4.34 -6.43 14.40
CA ALA A 79 -5.52 -7.26 14.55
C ALA A 79 -5.51 -7.87 15.97
N ARG A 80 -6.68 -8.27 16.46
CA ARG A 80 -6.85 -9.00 17.72
C ARG A 80 -7.22 -10.44 17.38
N ASP A 81 -6.57 -11.38 18.06
CA ASP A 81 -6.84 -12.83 17.99
C ASP A 81 -6.65 -13.48 16.61
N LYS A 82 -6.04 -12.76 15.65
CA LYS A 82 -5.70 -13.27 14.32
C LYS A 82 -4.46 -12.57 13.76
N PRO A 83 -3.88 -13.05 12.64
CA PRO A 83 -2.79 -12.37 11.96
C PRO A 83 -3.16 -10.92 11.61
N PRO A 84 -2.19 -9.99 11.57
CA PRO A 84 -2.47 -8.60 11.23
C PRO A 84 -3.11 -8.49 9.85
N PHE A 85 -3.84 -7.39 9.64
CA PHE A 85 -4.30 -7.04 8.32
C PHE A 85 -3.11 -6.50 7.54
N ASN A 86 -2.70 -7.19 6.49
CA ASN A 86 -1.67 -6.71 5.58
C ASN A 86 -2.30 -5.78 4.54
N ILE A 87 -1.64 -4.66 4.29
CA ILE A 87 -1.98 -3.71 3.23
C ILE A 87 -1.17 -4.12 2.00
N PHE A 88 -1.87 -4.44 0.92
CA PHE A 88 -1.28 -4.77 -0.36
C PHE A 88 -1.75 -3.80 -1.43
N SER A 89 -0.93 -3.59 -2.46
CA SER A 89 -1.41 -3.16 -3.78
C SER A 89 -1.44 -4.34 -4.73
N GLY A 90 -2.33 -4.30 -5.73
CA GLY A 90 -2.38 -5.29 -6.80
C GLY A 90 -3.49 -5.00 -7.82
N ARG A 91 -3.57 -5.84 -8.85
CA ARG A 91 -4.61 -5.79 -9.88
C ARG A 91 -5.43 -7.09 -9.90
N ARG A 92 -6.71 -7.00 -10.30
CA ARG A 92 -7.61 -8.17 -10.38
C ARG A 92 -7.29 -9.11 -11.55
N CYS A 93 -6.65 -8.58 -12.59
CA CYS A 93 -6.30 -9.32 -13.78
C CYS A 93 -5.05 -8.72 -14.42
N HIS A 94 -4.43 -9.49 -15.30
CA HIS A 94 -3.27 -9.10 -16.07
C HIS A 94 -3.69 -8.82 -17.51
N GLY A 95 -3.20 -7.73 -18.11
CA GLY A 95 -3.57 -7.35 -19.47
C GLY A 95 -5.03 -6.95 -19.60
N CYS A 96 -5.65 -6.53 -18.50
CA CYS A 96 -6.98 -5.92 -18.49
C CYS A 96 -6.85 -4.47 -18.04
N GLU A 97 -7.89 -3.69 -18.26
CA GLU A 97 -7.94 -2.26 -17.92
C GLU A 97 -8.26 -2.02 -16.43
N SER A 98 -8.04 -3.04 -15.57
CA SER A 98 -8.24 -2.90 -14.13
C SER A 98 -7.11 -2.11 -13.52
N ASN A 99 -7.45 -1.04 -12.83
CA ASN A 99 -6.54 -0.18 -12.09
C ASN A 99 -5.85 -0.93 -10.95
N LEU A 100 -4.66 -0.43 -10.60
CA LEU A 100 -4.00 -0.79 -9.35
C LEU A 100 -4.92 -0.38 -8.20
N SER A 101 -5.09 -1.26 -7.22
CA SER A 101 -5.97 -1.02 -6.08
C SER A 101 -5.27 -1.43 -4.78
N ILE A 102 -5.75 -0.89 -3.66
CA ILE A 102 -5.32 -1.28 -2.33
C ILE A 102 -6.25 -2.39 -1.82
N TYR A 103 -5.67 -3.39 -1.18
CA TYR A 103 -6.36 -4.49 -0.51
C TYR A 103 -5.87 -4.57 0.93
N ILE A 104 -6.79 -4.67 1.88
CA ILE A 104 -6.47 -4.81 3.30
C ILE A 104 -7.02 -6.17 3.72
N HIS A 105 -6.14 -7.11 4.05
CA HIS A 105 -6.53 -8.52 4.23
C HIS A 105 -5.66 -9.24 5.26
N SER A 106 -6.29 -9.99 6.17
CA SER A 106 -5.56 -10.84 7.10
C SER A 106 -5.35 -12.23 6.50
N PRO A 107 -4.13 -12.80 6.55
CA PRO A 107 -3.89 -14.20 6.18
C PRO A 107 -4.74 -15.21 6.96
N GLY A 108 -5.22 -14.83 8.15
CA GLY A 108 -6.15 -15.64 8.94
C GLY A 108 -7.53 -15.80 8.30
N ASP A 109 -7.92 -14.86 7.43
CA ASP A 109 -9.20 -14.89 6.71
C ASP A 109 -9.11 -15.76 5.42
N GLY A 110 -7.98 -16.44 5.22
CA GLY A 110 -7.73 -17.35 4.10
C GLY A 110 -7.31 -16.63 2.83
N ARG A 111 -7.74 -17.16 1.68
CA ARG A 111 -7.34 -16.70 0.35
C ARG A 111 -7.89 -15.31 0.04
N LEU A 112 -7.04 -14.39 -0.43
CA LEU A 112 -7.45 -13.09 -0.95
C LEU A 112 -8.08 -13.26 -2.33
N LYS A 113 -9.41 -13.30 -2.39
CA LYS A 113 -10.19 -13.54 -3.62
C LYS A 113 -10.29 -12.26 -4.48
N LYS A 114 -10.50 -12.39 -5.80
CA LYS A 114 -10.75 -11.24 -6.70
C LYS A 114 -11.90 -10.35 -6.24
N LYS A 115 -12.91 -10.97 -5.62
CA LYS A 115 -14.14 -10.34 -5.14
C LYS A 115 -13.98 -9.61 -3.81
N ALA A 116 -12.79 -9.68 -3.18
CA ALA A 116 -12.54 -8.97 -1.95
C ALA A 116 -12.77 -7.46 -2.13
N PRO A 117 -13.14 -6.76 -1.06
CA PRO A 117 -13.15 -5.30 -1.04
C PRO A 117 -11.81 -4.77 -1.58
N ARG A 118 -11.90 -3.80 -2.49
CA ARG A 118 -10.74 -3.10 -3.02
C ARG A 118 -10.95 -1.62 -2.78
N TYR A 119 -9.88 -0.92 -2.46
CA TYR A 119 -9.87 0.52 -2.24
C TYR A 119 -9.04 1.18 -3.34
N ARG A 120 -9.34 2.45 -3.62
CA ARG A 120 -8.59 3.20 -4.64
C ARG A 120 -7.12 3.31 -4.25
N TYR A 121 -6.25 3.21 -5.26
CA TYR A 121 -4.83 3.51 -5.07
C TYR A 121 -4.63 5.03 -5.17
N PRO A 122 -3.84 5.67 -4.28
CA PRO A 122 -3.75 7.13 -4.26
C PRO A 122 -3.06 7.71 -5.50
N GLY A 123 -3.44 8.93 -5.87
CA GLY A 123 -2.77 9.74 -6.87
C GLY A 123 -3.73 10.54 -7.74
N SER A 124 -3.49 10.62 -9.04
CA SER A 124 -4.32 11.39 -9.97
C SER A 124 -5.00 10.47 -10.97
N VAL A 125 -6.31 10.61 -11.11
CA VAL A 125 -7.12 9.83 -12.05
C VAL A 125 -7.66 10.74 -13.14
N PHE A 126 -7.41 10.35 -14.39
CA PHE A 126 -7.90 11.05 -15.58
C PHE A 126 -9.01 10.24 -16.25
N SER A 127 -10.03 10.90 -16.80
CA SER A 127 -11.10 10.23 -17.53
C SER A 127 -10.53 9.52 -18.77
N HIS A 128 -10.84 8.23 -18.94
CA HIS A 128 -10.48 7.49 -20.16
C HIS A 128 -11.20 8.04 -21.41
N VAL A 129 -12.31 8.76 -21.24
CA VAL A 129 -13.13 9.30 -22.33
C VAL A 129 -12.53 10.56 -22.95
N ASN A 130 -12.07 11.50 -22.12
CA ASN A 130 -11.66 12.83 -22.57
C ASN A 130 -10.34 13.33 -21.97
N GLY A 131 -9.64 12.50 -21.20
CA GLY A 131 -8.35 12.83 -20.59
C GLY A 131 -8.42 13.88 -19.48
N ALA A 132 -9.61 14.32 -19.06
CA ALA A 132 -9.73 15.33 -18.00
C ALA A 132 -9.37 14.74 -16.62
N LEU A 133 -8.66 15.51 -15.79
CA LEU A 133 -8.43 15.14 -14.38
C LEU A 133 -9.79 15.08 -13.64
N VAL A 134 -10.13 13.93 -13.06
CA VAL A 134 -11.43 13.70 -12.40
C VAL A 134 -11.29 13.41 -10.91
N GLU A 135 -10.13 12.96 -10.45
CA GLU A 135 -9.85 12.69 -9.04
C GLU A 135 -8.39 12.99 -8.70
N GLU A 136 -8.17 13.55 -7.50
CA GLU A 136 -6.88 13.62 -6.83
C GLU A 136 -7.03 13.01 -5.42
N SER A 137 -6.12 12.13 -5.04
CA SER A 137 -6.14 11.50 -3.74
C SER A 137 -4.76 11.29 -3.14
N ARG A 138 -4.69 11.35 -1.81
CA ARG A 138 -3.52 10.95 -1.00
C ARG A 138 -4.00 9.95 0.03
N ALA A 139 -3.21 8.89 0.25
CA ALA A 139 -3.57 7.86 1.21
C ALA A 139 -2.43 7.65 2.21
N PHE A 140 -2.79 7.37 3.45
CA PHE A 140 -1.85 7.18 4.54
C PHE A 140 -2.27 6.02 5.43
N PHE A 141 -1.32 5.34 6.08
CA PHE A 141 -1.62 4.28 7.03
C PHE A 141 -0.80 4.37 8.32
N GLY A 142 -1.37 3.81 9.40
CA GLY A 142 -0.83 3.88 10.75
C GLY A 142 -1.73 4.70 11.66
N ASP A 143 -1.12 5.50 12.53
CA ASP A 143 -1.79 6.47 13.40
C ASP A 143 -1.87 7.83 12.69
N CYS A 144 -2.84 7.93 11.77
CA CYS A 144 -2.92 9.04 10.80
C CYS A 144 -3.99 10.09 11.12
N LEU A 145 -4.82 9.88 12.14
CA LEU A 145 -5.88 10.79 12.56
C LEU A 145 -5.95 10.85 14.08
N ALA A 146 -5.78 12.04 14.64
CA ALA A 146 -5.88 12.26 16.08
C ALA A 146 -7.25 11.83 16.62
N GLY A 147 -7.26 11.09 17.74
CA GLY A 147 -8.49 10.60 18.38
C GLY A 147 -9.09 9.34 17.75
N ARG A 148 -8.44 8.75 16.74
CA ARG A 148 -8.78 7.42 16.20
C ARG A 148 -7.74 6.38 16.60
N SER A 149 -8.02 5.10 16.32
CA SER A 149 -7.07 4.03 16.60
C SER A 149 -5.83 4.14 15.70
N ALA A 150 -4.71 3.59 16.17
CA ALA A 150 -3.44 3.55 15.43
C ALA A 150 -3.45 2.56 14.22
N GLY A 151 -4.60 1.96 13.92
CA GLY A 151 -4.77 0.91 12.92
C GLY A 151 -5.67 1.34 11.77
N ILE A 152 -5.39 2.48 11.14
CA ILE A 152 -6.20 3.00 10.04
C ILE A 152 -5.43 3.08 8.70
N VAL A 153 -6.19 3.06 7.62
CA VAL A 153 -5.81 3.65 6.33
C VAL A 153 -6.80 4.78 6.03
N VAL A 154 -6.29 5.96 5.72
CA VAL A 154 -7.10 7.16 5.44
C VAL A 154 -6.80 7.67 4.04
N TRP A 155 -7.84 8.00 3.28
CA TRP A 155 -7.76 8.65 1.98
C TRP A 155 -8.33 10.06 2.09
N PHE A 156 -7.54 11.06 1.71
CA PHE A 156 -8.01 12.41 1.43
C PHE A 156 -8.28 12.49 -0.06
N VAL A 157 -9.55 12.61 -0.43
CA VAL A 157 -10.01 12.56 -1.81
C VAL A 157 -10.60 13.90 -2.20
N ARG A 158 -10.25 14.35 -3.41
CA ARG A 158 -10.90 15.44 -4.11
C ARG A 158 -11.36 14.89 -5.44
N SER A 159 -12.67 14.80 -5.66
CA SER A 159 -13.25 14.18 -6.86
C SER A 159 -14.33 15.03 -7.50
N ARG A 160 -14.46 14.92 -8.82
CA ARG A 160 -15.57 15.48 -9.62
C ARG A 160 -16.13 14.44 -10.60
N LEU A 161 -15.91 13.16 -10.33
CA LEU A 161 -16.28 12.06 -11.24
C LEU A 161 -17.78 12.11 -11.62
N ASP A 162 -18.64 12.33 -10.64
CA ASP A 162 -20.11 12.29 -10.79
C ASP A 162 -20.78 13.65 -10.55
N ARG A 163 -20.00 14.73 -10.44
CA ARG A 163 -20.51 16.07 -10.04
C ARG A 163 -19.81 17.18 -10.84
N PRO A 164 -20.52 18.28 -11.15
CA PRO A 164 -19.91 19.41 -11.85
C PRO A 164 -18.82 20.10 -11.00
N ASN A 165 -18.96 20.03 -9.68
CA ASN A 165 -18.06 20.66 -8.72
C ASN A 165 -17.16 19.63 -8.05
N TRP A 166 -15.94 20.04 -7.73
CA TRP A 166 -15.02 19.25 -6.91
C TRP A 166 -15.56 19.12 -5.48
N VAL A 167 -15.66 17.89 -5.02
CA VAL A 167 -16.03 17.55 -3.64
C VAL A 167 -14.81 16.98 -2.94
N LYS A 168 -14.63 17.35 -1.67
CA LYS A 168 -13.61 16.77 -0.79
C LYS A 168 -14.29 15.79 0.15
N THR A 169 -13.71 14.61 0.29
CA THR A 169 -14.14 13.59 1.26
C THR A 169 -12.91 12.98 1.93
N VAL A 170 -13.11 12.47 3.13
CA VAL A 170 -12.12 11.62 3.80
C VAL A 170 -12.71 10.25 4.04
N GLU A 171 -12.11 9.24 3.42
CA GLU A 171 -12.51 7.85 3.59
C GLU A 171 -11.53 7.14 4.53
N ILE A 172 -12.06 6.31 5.42
CA ILE A 172 -11.29 5.67 6.49
C ILE A 172 -11.62 4.18 6.49
N VAL A 173 -10.57 3.36 6.48
CA VAL A 173 -10.65 1.94 6.82
C VAL A 173 -9.95 1.74 8.15
N GLU A 174 -10.66 1.26 9.15
CA GLU A 174 -10.18 1.11 10.53
C GLU A 174 -10.23 -0.34 10.96
N SER A 175 -9.14 -0.84 11.56
CA SER A 175 -9.15 -2.15 12.18
C SER A 175 -9.83 -2.09 13.54
N THR A 176 -10.90 -2.87 13.72
CA THR A 176 -11.56 -3.07 15.03
C THR A 176 -10.86 -4.17 15.85
N GLY A 177 -9.76 -4.71 15.33
CA GLY A 177 -9.09 -5.90 15.83
C GLY A 177 -9.54 -7.17 15.11
N THR A 178 -10.84 -7.42 15.03
CA THR A 178 -11.37 -8.66 14.41
C THR A 178 -11.82 -8.46 12.97
N SER A 179 -12.27 -7.25 12.62
CA SER A 179 -12.76 -6.86 11.31
C SER A 179 -12.18 -5.53 10.86
N LEU A 180 -12.56 -5.10 9.65
CA LEU A 180 -12.34 -3.75 9.16
C LEU A 180 -13.68 -3.03 9.18
N ASP A 181 -13.70 -1.83 9.74
CA ASP A 181 -14.78 -0.88 9.60
C ASP A 181 -14.45 0.13 8.51
N VAL A 182 -15.46 0.57 7.76
CA VAL A 182 -15.30 1.52 6.66
C VAL A 182 -16.25 2.70 6.90
N SER A 183 -15.69 3.90 6.95
CA SER A 183 -16.45 5.13 7.18
C SER A 183 -15.98 6.26 6.27
N GLU A 184 -16.84 7.26 6.10
CA GLU A 184 -16.58 8.47 5.31
C GLU A 184 -16.89 9.71 6.15
N ILE A 185 -16.11 10.77 5.95
CA ILE A 185 -16.29 12.08 6.55
C ILE A 185 -16.44 13.10 5.42
N ASP A 186 -17.65 13.66 5.29
CA ASP A 186 -17.99 14.62 4.23
C ASP A 186 -17.86 16.08 4.66
N ALA A 187 -18.19 16.41 5.92
CA ALA A 187 -18.04 17.75 6.48
C ALA A 187 -18.20 17.78 8.01
N PRO A 188 -17.39 18.59 8.73
CA PRO A 188 -16.16 19.20 8.27
C PRO A 188 -15.06 18.14 8.08
N VAL A 189 -14.44 18.14 6.90
CA VAL A 189 -13.34 17.22 6.57
C VAL A 189 -12.09 17.63 7.37
N PRO A 190 -11.40 16.71 8.06
CA PRO A 190 -10.16 17.05 8.75
C PRO A 190 -9.11 17.58 7.76
N PRO A 191 -8.30 18.58 8.15
CA PRO A 191 -7.22 19.07 7.30
C PRO A 191 -6.12 18.01 7.16
N ILE A 192 -5.62 17.81 5.94
CA ILE A 192 -4.54 16.85 5.66
C ILE A 192 -3.24 17.24 6.38
N GLU A 193 -3.05 18.53 6.67
CA GLU A 193 -1.90 19.08 7.37
C GLU A 193 -1.70 18.44 8.75
N ALA A 194 -2.77 18.06 9.43
CA ALA A 194 -2.68 17.34 10.71
C ALA A 194 -2.08 15.93 10.52
N THR A 195 -2.47 15.22 9.47
CA THR A 195 -1.90 13.91 9.11
C THR A 195 -0.44 14.03 8.67
N LEU A 196 -0.07 15.10 7.97
CA LEU A 196 1.32 15.31 7.53
C LEU A 196 2.28 15.48 8.71
N LYS A 197 1.85 16.14 9.80
CA LYS A 197 2.64 16.19 11.04
C LYS A 197 2.87 14.79 11.62
N LEU A 198 1.87 13.92 11.59
CA LEU A 198 2.00 12.53 12.04
C LEU A 198 2.94 11.70 11.15
N VAL A 199 3.08 12.07 9.87
CA VAL A 199 4.09 11.49 8.98
C VAL A 199 5.50 11.93 9.37
N GLU A 200 5.69 13.22 9.68
CA GLU A 200 6.96 13.75 10.19
C GLU A 200 7.37 13.12 11.53
N GLU A 201 6.39 12.76 12.36
CA GLU A 201 6.56 12.03 13.63
C GLU A 201 6.75 10.50 13.46
N GLU A 202 6.81 9.98 12.23
CA GLU A 202 6.90 8.54 11.91
C GLU A 202 5.74 7.66 12.45
N ARG A 203 4.65 8.29 12.89
CA ARG A 203 3.42 7.61 13.36
C ARG A 203 2.47 7.21 12.24
N CYS A 204 2.64 7.84 11.08
CA CYS A 204 1.84 7.64 9.90
C CYS A 204 2.77 7.54 8.67
N ARG A 205 2.36 6.85 7.61
CA ARG A 205 3.12 6.78 6.35
C ARG A 205 2.24 7.00 5.14
N GLU A 206 2.69 7.86 4.25
CA GLU A 206 2.04 8.08 2.95
C GLU A 206 2.27 6.89 2.01
N ILE A 207 1.21 6.43 1.37
CA ILE A 207 1.27 5.45 0.28
C ILE A 207 1.66 6.20 -1.00
N PRO A 208 2.70 5.76 -1.74
CA PRO A 208 3.17 6.46 -2.94
C PRO A 208 2.07 6.66 -3.97
N LYS A 209 1.99 7.86 -4.56
CA LYS A 209 0.99 8.23 -5.57
C LYS A 209 1.24 7.59 -6.94
N ARG A 210 0.18 7.39 -7.72
CA ARG A 210 0.23 6.95 -9.13
C ARG A 210 -0.64 7.82 -10.03
N LEU A 211 -0.24 7.92 -11.30
CA LEU A 211 -1.09 8.45 -12.36
C LEU A 211 -1.88 7.27 -12.96
N MET A 212 -3.19 7.42 -13.08
CA MET A 212 -4.10 6.39 -13.59
C MET A 212 -5.18 7.02 -14.47
N SER A 213 -5.87 6.20 -15.25
CA SER A 213 -7.11 6.57 -15.92
C SER A 213 -8.32 5.95 -15.21
N THR A 214 -9.53 6.45 -15.44
CA THR A 214 -10.74 5.69 -15.09
C THR A 214 -10.74 4.37 -15.85
N GLU A 215 -11.28 3.31 -15.25
CA GLU A 215 -11.52 2.04 -15.97
C GLU A 215 -12.62 2.30 -17.04
N PRO A 216 -12.55 1.68 -18.24
CA PRO A 216 -13.61 1.76 -19.25
C PRO A 216 -14.95 1.16 -18.84
#